data_AF-A0A0Q9TLY6-F1
#
_entry.id   AF-A0A0Q9TLY6-F1
#
_cell.length_a   1.000
_cell.length_b   1.000
_cell.length_c   1.000
_cell.angle_alpha   90.00
_cell.angle_beta   90.00
_cell.angle_gamma   90.00
#
_symmetry.space_group_name_H-M   'P 1'
#
loop_
_entity.id
_entity.type
_entity.pdbx_description
1 polymer ?
#
loop_
_entity_poly.entity_id
_entity_poly.type
_entity_poly.pdbx_seq_one_letter_code
_entity_poly.pdbx_strand_id
1 'polypeptide(L)'
;MRSTRFHGARARAAALLVLAPVLALGACGEDEPADPEAPLTVEVGKEFTWNGFTVPAGWEYDTITETVALEDQTHPLVRAKVVNGGDEKRSALFEFVFVADGDALATVKCNSTEELAPDQEGDLFCPGFGQPVPEGYDTVVVQPVTRS
;
A
#
# COMPACT_ATOMS: atom_id res chain seq x y z
N MET A 1 15.87 73.48 -26.78
CA MET A 1 17.27 73.89 -26.50
C MET A 1 17.74 73.20 -25.23
N ARG A 2 18.89 72.50 -25.34
CA ARG A 2 19.94 72.22 -24.33
C ARG A 2 19.62 72.04 -22.84
N SER A 3 20.11 70.89 -22.32
CA SER A 3 20.98 70.74 -21.12
C SER A 3 20.32 70.99 -19.74
N THR A 4 20.66 70.34 -18.63
CA THR A 4 21.80 69.48 -18.24
C THR A 4 21.43 68.71 -16.96
N ARG A 5 22.12 67.60 -16.73
CA ARG A 5 22.17 66.76 -15.52
C ARG A 5 22.47 67.56 -14.25
N PHE A 6 22.12 67.04 -13.05
CA PHE A 6 23.07 66.90 -11.94
C PHE A 6 22.63 65.81 -10.93
N HIS A 7 23.62 65.08 -10.43
CA HIS A 7 23.56 64.03 -9.42
C HIS A 7 23.58 64.62 -8.00
N GLY A 8 22.95 63.92 -7.05
CA GLY A 8 23.18 64.04 -5.60
C GLY A 8 22.35 62.98 -4.88
N ALA A 9 22.91 61.79 -4.60
CA ALA A 9 23.65 61.42 -3.40
C ALA A 9 22.75 61.03 -2.21
N ARG A 10 22.82 59.72 -1.85
CA ARG A 10 23.00 59.13 -0.50
C ARG A 10 22.06 59.64 0.62
N ALA A 11 21.45 58.84 1.50
CA ALA A 11 21.56 57.43 1.82
C ALA A 11 20.52 57.11 2.92
N ARG A 12 20.08 55.84 2.96
CA ARG A 12 19.79 55.03 4.16
C ARG A 12 18.77 55.55 5.19
N ALA A 13 17.61 54.88 5.23
CA ALA A 13 17.27 53.91 6.27
C ALA A 13 15.77 53.58 6.17
N ALA A 14 15.41 52.56 5.37
CA ALA A 14 14.07 52.00 5.38
C ALA A 14 14.06 50.84 6.39
N ALA A 15 13.42 51.09 7.52
CA ALA A 15 13.21 50.10 8.57
C ALA A 15 12.21 49.02 8.10
N LEU A 16 12.54 47.78 8.44
CA LEU A 16 11.77 46.56 8.19
C LEU A 16 10.41 46.60 8.90
N LEU A 17 9.33 46.38 8.14
CA LEU A 17 8.06 45.86 8.63
C LEU A 17 7.67 44.68 7.73
N VAL A 18 8.06 43.48 8.16
CA VAL A 18 7.64 42.22 7.55
C VAL A 18 6.22 41.95 8.05
N LEU A 19 5.22 42.26 7.21
CA LEU A 19 3.85 41.78 7.39
C LEU A 19 3.82 40.31 6.97
N ALA A 20 3.60 39.41 7.93
CA ALA A 20 3.35 38.00 7.68
C ALA A 20 2.01 37.82 6.94
N PRO A 21 1.95 37.03 5.86
CA PRO A 21 0.68 36.63 5.25
C PRO A 21 0.05 35.51 6.08
N VAL A 22 -1.13 35.80 6.65
CA VAL A 22 -2.03 34.79 7.20
C VAL A 22 -2.60 34.00 6.01
N LEU A 23 -1.93 32.91 5.66
CA LEU A 23 -2.47 31.87 4.79
C LEU A 23 -3.48 31.07 5.60
N ALA A 24 -4.74 31.52 5.59
CA ALA A 24 -5.88 30.71 6.01
C ALA A 24 -6.19 29.70 4.90
N LEU A 25 -5.44 28.60 4.88
CA LEU A 25 -5.90 27.36 4.27
C LEU A 25 -6.86 26.71 5.28
N GLY A 26 -8.18 26.78 5.03
CA GLY A 26 -9.12 25.84 5.66
C GLY A 26 -8.73 24.43 5.19
N ALA A 27 -8.45 23.46 6.06
CA ALA A 27 -9.29 22.91 7.11
C ALA A 27 -10.62 22.37 6.56
N CYS A 28 -10.56 21.19 5.95
CA CYS A 28 -11.64 20.21 5.83
C CYS A 28 -10.99 18.83 5.66
N GLY A 29 -11.24 17.91 6.60
CA GLY A 29 -10.68 16.56 6.63
C GLY A 29 -10.34 16.19 8.06
N GLU A 30 -11.38 16.04 8.87
CA GLU A 30 -11.32 15.43 10.20
C GLU A 30 -10.43 14.17 10.19
N ASP A 31 -9.55 14.03 11.19
CA ASP A 31 -8.82 12.81 11.51
C ASP A 31 -9.83 11.70 11.89
N GLU A 32 -10.53 11.15 10.92
CA GLU A 32 -11.12 9.82 11.02
C GLU A 32 -9.96 8.83 11.20
N PRO A 33 -10.03 7.91 12.19
CA PRO A 33 -9.02 6.87 12.29
C PRO A 33 -9.01 6.10 10.96
N ALA A 34 -7.85 6.02 10.32
CA ALA A 34 -7.69 5.27 9.07
C ALA A 34 -8.28 3.86 9.27
N ASP A 35 -9.26 3.50 8.45
CA ASP A 35 -9.91 2.20 8.51
C ASP A 35 -8.84 1.11 8.36
N PRO A 36 -8.61 0.26 9.38
CA PRO A 36 -7.59 -0.78 9.34
C PRO A 36 -7.85 -1.85 8.28
N GLU A 37 -9.07 -1.90 7.73
CA GLU A 37 -9.49 -2.80 6.66
C GLU A 37 -9.53 -2.11 5.28
N ALA A 38 -9.16 -0.83 5.18
CA ALA A 38 -9.08 -0.14 3.91
C ALA A 38 -8.07 -0.83 2.97
N PRO A 39 -8.35 -0.88 1.65
CA PRO A 39 -7.40 -1.44 0.69
C PRO A 39 -6.04 -0.73 0.75
N LEU A 40 -4.97 -1.50 0.74
CA LEU A 40 -3.59 -1.03 0.86
C LEU A 40 -2.77 -1.46 -0.35
N THR A 41 -2.20 -0.51 -1.07
CA THR A 41 -1.20 -0.80 -2.10
C THR A 41 0.12 -1.22 -1.48
N VAL A 42 0.68 -2.34 -1.96
CA VAL A 42 1.94 -2.91 -1.48
C VAL A 42 2.87 -3.25 -2.64
N GLU A 43 4.16 -3.29 -2.34
CA GLU A 43 5.21 -3.73 -3.27
C GLU A 43 5.64 -5.16 -2.94
N VAL A 44 5.86 -5.98 -3.96
CA VAL A 44 6.30 -7.37 -3.79
C VAL A 44 7.62 -7.42 -3.01
N GLY A 45 7.66 -8.28 -2.00
CA GLY A 45 8.82 -8.48 -1.12
C GLY A 45 9.07 -7.36 -0.11
N LYS A 46 8.25 -6.30 -0.08
CA LYS A 46 8.32 -5.27 0.97
C LYS A 46 7.43 -5.62 2.15
N GLU A 47 7.87 -5.22 3.33
CA GLU A 47 7.05 -5.34 4.54
C GLU A 47 5.83 -4.43 4.44
N PHE A 48 4.70 -4.91 4.96
CA PHE A 48 3.51 -4.10 5.16
C PHE A 48 2.71 -4.58 6.38
N THR A 49 1.84 -3.71 6.88
CA THR A 49 0.88 -4.03 7.94
C THR A 49 -0.53 -3.72 7.45
N TRP A 50 -1.45 -4.67 7.62
CA TRP A 50 -2.85 -4.53 7.25
C TRP A 50 -3.74 -5.25 8.27
N ASN A 51 -4.82 -4.60 8.72
CA ASN A 51 -5.75 -5.12 9.72
C ASN A 51 -5.06 -5.78 10.94
N GLY A 52 -4.00 -5.15 11.47
CA GLY A 52 -3.23 -5.65 12.63
C GLY A 52 -2.37 -6.89 12.38
N PHE A 53 -2.19 -7.31 11.13
CA PHE A 53 -1.21 -8.33 10.73
C PHE A 53 -0.04 -7.67 10.01
N THR A 54 1.18 -8.11 10.32
CA THR A 54 2.39 -7.67 9.62
C THR A 54 2.90 -8.81 8.75
N VAL A 55 3.10 -8.53 7.47
CA VAL A 55 3.79 -9.42 6.54
C VAL A 55 5.22 -8.90 6.40
N PRO A 56 6.24 -9.62 6.91
CA PRO A 56 7.63 -9.16 6.83
C PRO A 56 8.13 -9.07 5.39
N ALA A 57 9.21 -8.31 5.20
CA ALA A 57 9.91 -8.25 3.92
C ALA A 57 10.43 -9.64 3.49
N GLY A 58 10.50 -9.87 2.18
CA GLY A 58 10.96 -11.14 1.59
C GLY A 58 9.85 -12.14 1.25
N TRP A 59 8.58 -11.72 1.27
CA TRP A 59 7.50 -12.52 0.69
C TRP A 59 7.60 -12.59 -0.84
N GLU A 60 7.11 -13.68 -1.40
CA GLU A 60 7.32 -14.00 -2.81
C GLU A 60 5.99 -14.25 -3.53
N TYR A 61 5.97 -13.81 -4.79
CA TYR A 61 5.00 -14.21 -5.79
C TYR A 61 5.66 -15.23 -6.71
N ASP A 62 5.01 -16.39 -6.86
CA ASP A 62 5.43 -17.49 -7.70
C ASP A 62 4.20 -18.09 -8.40
N THR A 63 4.38 -19.23 -9.03
CA THR A 63 3.34 -20.03 -9.66
C THR A 63 3.33 -21.45 -9.12
N ILE A 64 2.17 -22.08 -9.17
CA ILE A 64 2.02 -23.50 -8.86
C ILE A 64 1.32 -24.19 -10.02
N THR A 65 1.83 -25.35 -10.41
CA THR A 65 1.19 -26.21 -11.41
C THR A 65 0.46 -27.34 -10.72
N GLU A 66 -0.80 -27.53 -11.07
CA GLU A 66 -1.61 -28.68 -10.64
C GLU A 66 -2.30 -29.34 -11.83
N THR A 67 -2.50 -30.65 -11.74
CA THR A 67 -3.22 -31.39 -12.77
C THR A 67 -4.70 -31.41 -12.42
N VAL A 68 -5.53 -30.73 -13.20
CA VAL A 68 -6.99 -30.68 -13.06
C VAL A 68 -7.62 -31.27 -14.32
N ALA A 69 -8.51 -32.25 -14.14
CA ALA A 69 -9.18 -32.93 -15.26
C ALA A 69 -8.23 -33.51 -16.34
N LEU A 70 -7.07 -34.04 -15.92
CA LEU A 70 -6.00 -34.58 -16.78
C LEU A 70 -5.21 -33.53 -17.57
N GLU A 71 -5.39 -32.24 -17.28
CA GLU A 71 -4.64 -31.15 -17.88
C GLU A 71 -3.84 -30.40 -16.81
N ASP A 72 -2.60 -30.05 -17.11
CA ASP A 72 -1.77 -29.23 -16.22
C ASP A 72 -2.19 -27.77 -16.33
N GLN A 73 -2.53 -27.17 -15.19
CA GLN A 73 -2.91 -25.77 -15.08
C GLN A 73 -1.95 -25.05 -14.13
N THR A 74 -1.46 -23.90 -14.56
CA THR A 74 -0.57 -23.05 -13.77
C THR A 74 -1.37 -21.89 -13.17
N HIS A 75 -1.20 -21.68 -11.88
CA HIS A 75 -1.92 -20.68 -11.09
C HIS A 75 -0.94 -19.78 -10.33
N PRO A 76 -1.33 -18.53 -10.02
CA PRO A 76 -0.53 -17.69 -9.15
C PRO A 76 -0.48 -18.24 -7.73
N LEU A 77 0.63 -18.02 -7.06
CA LEU A 77 0.84 -18.41 -5.68
C LEU A 77 1.61 -17.31 -4.95
N VAL A 78 1.08 -16.86 -3.81
CA VAL A 78 1.85 -16.03 -2.88
C VAL A 78 2.19 -16.85 -1.64
N ARG A 79 3.46 -16.78 -1.23
CA ARG A 79 3.96 -17.36 0.02
C ARG A 79 4.60 -16.26 0.85
N ALA A 80 4.21 -16.18 2.12
CA ALA A 80 4.77 -15.21 3.04
C ALA A 80 4.79 -15.75 4.47
N LYS A 81 5.50 -15.02 5.33
CA LYS A 81 5.26 -15.07 6.77
C LYS A 81 4.23 -14.01 7.14
N VAL A 82 3.55 -14.22 8.27
CA VAL A 82 2.63 -13.22 8.82
C VAL A 82 2.71 -13.26 10.34
N VAL A 83 2.71 -12.08 10.95
CA VAL A 83 2.76 -11.88 12.40
C VAL A 83 1.46 -11.24 12.85
N ASN A 84 0.82 -11.78 13.89
CA ASN A 84 -0.34 -11.17 14.50
C ASN A 84 0.08 -10.08 15.49
N GLY A 85 -0.02 -8.81 15.10
CA GLY A 85 0.24 -7.67 15.99
C GLY A 85 -0.95 -7.27 16.86
N GLY A 86 -2.04 -8.04 16.84
CA GLY A 86 -3.20 -7.85 17.70
C GLY A 86 -3.01 -8.48 19.09
N ASP A 87 -3.95 -8.21 19.99
CA ASP A 87 -3.98 -8.70 21.37
C ASP A 87 -4.81 -9.99 21.55
N GLU A 88 -5.51 -10.43 20.51
CA GLU A 88 -6.30 -11.66 20.49
C GLU A 88 -5.72 -12.70 19.53
N LYS A 89 -6.00 -13.97 19.81
CA LYS A 89 -5.67 -15.07 18.91
C LYS A 89 -6.63 -15.07 17.72
N ARG A 90 -6.10 -15.02 16.49
CA ARG A 90 -6.91 -14.99 15.25
C ARG A 90 -6.12 -15.44 14.03
N SER A 91 -6.83 -15.82 12.96
CA SER A 91 -6.23 -16.13 11.66
C SER A 91 -6.10 -14.89 10.78
N ALA A 92 -5.02 -14.80 10.01
CA ALA A 92 -4.90 -13.83 8.93
C ALA A 92 -5.81 -14.24 7.77
N LEU A 93 -6.60 -13.30 7.25
CA LEU A 93 -7.52 -13.53 6.13
C LEU A 93 -7.68 -12.24 5.31
N PHE A 94 -7.16 -12.23 4.08
CA PHE A 94 -7.23 -11.09 3.16
C PHE A 94 -6.99 -11.55 1.72
N GLU A 95 -7.14 -10.63 0.76
CA GLU A 95 -6.86 -10.86 -0.66
C GLU A 95 -5.63 -10.05 -1.10
N PHE A 96 -4.80 -10.62 -1.97
CA PHE A 96 -3.95 -9.85 -2.86
C PHE A 96 -4.61 -9.73 -4.23
N VAL A 97 -4.76 -8.52 -4.72
CA VAL A 97 -5.25 -8.20 -6.05
C VAL A 97 -4.09 -7.67 -6.88
N PHE A 98 -3.76 -8.38 -7.95
CA PHE A 98 -2.76 -7.94 -8.92
C PHE A 98 -3.43 -7.01 -9.93
N VAL A 99 -2.93 -5.79 -10.09
CA VAL A 99 -3.54 -4.73 -10.89
C VAL A 99 -2.57 -4.26 -11.98
N ALA A 100 -3.10 -4.00 -13.17
CA ALA A 100 -2.42 -3.28 -14.25
C ALA A 100 -3.38 -2.26 -14.84
N ASP A 101 -2.91 -1.04 -15.10
CA ASP A 101 -3.70 0.03 -15.72
C ASP A 101 -5.05 0.32 -15.01
N GLY A 102 -5.15 -0.01 -13.72
CA GLY A 102 -6.37 0.15 -12.91
C GLY A 102 -7.35 -1.02 -12.94
N ASP A 103 -7.06 -2.07 -13.72
CA ASP A 103 -7.88 -3.28 -13.82
C ASP A 103 -7.27 -4.44 -13.02
N ALA A 104 -8.12 -5.20 -12.32
CA ALA A 104 -7.70 -6.40 -11.59
C ALA A 104 -7.43 -7.56 -12.56
N LEU A 105 -6.19 -8.05 -12.58
CA LEU A 105 -5.75 -9.18 -13.40
C LEU A 105 -6.00 -10.53 -12.73
N ALA A 106 -5.74 -10.62 -11.42
CA ALA A 106 -5.94 -11.82 -10.62
C ALA A 106 -6.17 -11.44 -9.16
N THR A 107 -7.00 -12.22 -8.46
CA THR A 107 -7.21 -12.08 -7.01
C THR A 107 -6.91 -13.39 -6.31
N VAL A 108 -5.92 -13.40 -5.42
CA VAL A 108 -5.57 -14.57 -4.62
C VAL A 108 -5.99 -14.38 -3.18
N LYS A 109 -6.72 -15.37 -2.64
CA LYS A 109 -7.18 -15.36 -1.26
C LYS A 109 -6.08 -15.93 -0.37
N CYS A 110 -5.68 -15.15 0.62
CA CYS A 110 -4.66 -15.51 1.59
C CYS A 110 -5.29 -15.93 2.91
N ASN A 111 -4.78 -17.02 3.47
CA ASN A 111 -5.06 -17.39 4.84
C ASN A 111 -3.78 -17.79 5.57
N SER A 112 -3.72 -17.49 6.87
CA SER A 112 -2.74 -18.16 7.71
C SER A 112 -3.07 -19.66 7.77
N THR A 113 -2.05 -20.50 7.84
CA THR A 113 -2.22 -21.97 7.93
C THR A 113 -2.80 -22.39 9.28
N GLU A 114 -2.66 -21.55 10.31
CA GLU A 114 -3.19 -21.74 11.66
C GLU A 114 -3.67 -20.40 12.24
N GLU A 115 -4.40 -20.46 13.36
CA GLU A 115 -4.69 -19.27 14.17
C GLU A 115 -3.45 -18.84 14.96
N LEU A 116 -3.14 -17.54 14.94
CA LEU A 116 -1.93 -16.98 15.51
C LEU A 116 -2.25 -16.28 16.83
N ALA A 117 -1.57 -16.67 17.91
CA ALA A 117 -1.58 -15.89 19.15
C ALA A 117 -0.97 -14.49 18.94
N PRO A 118 -1.16 -13.55 19.88
CA PRO A 118 -0.46 -12.27 19.85
C PRO A 118 1.05 -12.44 19.68
N ASP A 119 1.64 -11.64 18.80
CA ASP A 119 3.05 -11.63 18.40
C ASP A 119 3.55 -12.96 17.79
N GLN A 120 2.66 -13.93 17.51
CA GLN A 120 3.03 -15.18 16.87
C GLN A 120 3.21 -14.98 15.37
N GLU A 121 4.33 -15.48 14.85
CA GLU A 121 4.56 -15.66 13.43
C GLU A 121 3.98 -17.00 12.95
N GLY A 122 3.37 -16.99 11.77
CA GLY A 122 2.94 -18.19 11.05
C GLY A 122 3.16 -18.07 9.55
N ASP A 123 2.79 -19.13 8.84
CA ASP A 123 2.81 -19.16 7.38
C ASP A 123 1.52 -18.58 6.80
N LEU A 124 1.68 -17.71 5.80
CA LEU A 124 0.60 -17.20 4.95
C LEU A 124 0.68 -17.91 3.60
N PHE A 125 -0.42 -18.54 3.20
CA PHE A 125 -0.54 -19.25 1.94
C PHE A 125 -1.70 -18.69 1.13
N CYS A 126 -1.41 -18.27 -0.11
CA CYS A 126 -2.41 -17.66 -0.99
C CYS A 126 -2.45 -18.37 -2.35
N PRO A 127 -3.17 -19.50 -2.46
CA PRO A 127 -3.32 -20.19 -3.73
C PRO A 127 -4.30 -19.44 -4.63
N GLY A 128 -3.91 -19.18 -5.87
CA GLY A 128 -4.74 -18.56 -6.88
C GLY A 128 -5.47 -19.57 -7.78
N PHE A 129 -5.97 -20.67 -7.23
CA PHE A 129 -6.64 -21.70 -8.02
C PHE A 129 -7.79 -21.12 -8.86
N GLY A 130 -7.82 -21.46 -10.15
CA GLY A 130 -8.79 -20.92 -11.11
C GLY A 130 -8.57 -19.45 -11.50
N GLN A 131 -7.53 -18.79 -10.99
CA GLN A 131 -7.11 -17.47 -11.46
C GLN A 131 -6.07 -17.60 -12.57
N PRO A 132 -6.08 -16.70 -13.58
CA PRO A 132 -4.99 -16.61 -14.53
C PRO A 132 -3.71 -16.15 -13.83
N VAL A 133 -2.55 -16.51 -14.39
CA VAL A 133 -1.27 -15.96 -13.95
C VAL A 133 -1.23 -14.48 -14.35
N PRO A 134 -1.15 -13.52 -13.40
CA PRO A 134 -1.09 -12.10 -13.71
C PRO A 134 0.28 -11.74 -14.28
N GLU A 135 0.32 -11.41 -15.57
CA GLU A 135 1.50 -10.87 -16.23
C GLU A 135 1.41 -9.35 -16.33
N GLY A 136 2.54 -8.65 -16.13
CA GLY A 136 2.62 -7.20 -16.35
C GLY A 136 1.86 -6.33 -15.34
N TYR A 137 1.48 -6.87 -14.18
CA TYR A 137 0.98 -6.05 -13.07
C TYR A 137 2.03 -5.04 -12.61
N ASP A 138 1.60 -3.83 -12.27
CA ASP A 138 2.46 -2.78 -11.71
C ASP A 138 2.21 -2.57 -10.21
N THR A 139 1.07 -3.05 -9.72
CA THR A 139 0.57 -2.77 -8.38
C THR A 139 -0.04 -4.04 -7.78
N VAL A 140 0.21 -4.27 -6.49
CA VAL A 140 -0.50 -5.27 -5.71
C VAL A 140 -1.31 -4.55 -4.63
N VAL A 141 -2.59 -4.89 -4.49
CA VAL A 141 -3.49 -4.33 -3.48
C VAL A 141 -3.88 -5.41 -2.48
N VAL A 142 -3.72 -5.12 -1.20
CA VAL A 142 -4.21 -5.93 -0.09
C VAL A 142 -5.58 -5.42 0.32
N GLN A 143 -6.56 -6.29 0.45
CA GLN A 143 -7.94 -5.90 0.78
C GLN A 143 -8.69 -6.99 1.56
N PRO A 144 -9.87 -6.69 2.14
CA PRO A 144 -10.72 -7.71 2.77
C PRO A 144 -11.13 -8.78 1.77
N VAL A 145 -11.35 -10.01 2.24
CA VAL A 145 -11.90 -11.08 1.39
C VAL A 145 -13.30 -10.72 0.94
N THR A 146 -13.52 -10.73 -0.37
CA THR A 146 -14.82 -10.44 -0.97
C THR A 146 -15.57 -11.73 -1.32
N ARG A 147 -16.90 -11.68 -1.27
CA ARG A 147 -17.73 -12.75 -1.83
C ARG A 147 -17.80 -12.55 -3.35
N SER A 148 -17.07 -13.40 -4.06
CA SER A 148 -17.14 -13.59 -5.51
C SER A 148 -18.36 -14.42 -5.91
#